data_AF-A0A375YUE1-F1
#
_entry.id   AF-A0A375YUE1-F1
#
_cell.length_a   1.000
_cell.length_b   1.000
_cell.length_c   1.000
_cell.angle_alpha   90.00
_cell.angle_beta   90.00
_cell.angle_gamma   90.00
#
_symmetry.space_group_name_H-M   'P 1'
#
loop_
_entity.id
_entity.type
_entity.pdbx_description
1 polymer ?
#
loop_
_entity_poly.entity_id
_entity_poly.type
_entity_poly.pdbx_seq_one_letter_code
_entity_poly.pdbx_strand_id
1 'polypeptide(L)'
;MNRRIYAAAVAAVTGTGMLTAALLQAAVATAAPGEDAFTIDGFTFDPMTLDDGEGFNPVDALNTSPPLLTLGGGIVTLFGQSLNTAPQSFDVYSGSGSSATGLGSINTGVVAANLLGLPNTEFTVTEVTPVSGVDASGLPAVGTVYDVLNLGNGTYNVYTATPGADGTVTDTLVTPFGNVNLDSLFAGVNAANPLQPGDAFAGLQGDSVIGDEAFTIGNITFDPMTAAGSEGFDPVSPLVGVPPLLSLGGGTIFGDAGGESPLTGFLSLAPQAFDVYTGTGSSATLIGSITTGEDVTSLFGLTNTQFTVDTVTPEAGNTADETAALPVGGTVYDVFNLGNGWENIYVATPTIGDTSGTVTDTFVTPFGNMDLSALFGGINAADALDPGAAFTGLLADDTDLGDHAFALGGFIFDPSTNASPATEGFNPIHSLLGAAPFLNIGGGTVSLLGSSLPIDTQNFTVYDSSGAEVATITSNLNNVSNLFGLANTEFTVATVTSATGEADANLPTVGTVYDVFNLGNGWENIYIATPGADGTVIDTFVTPFGNIDLSALFDSFNAANPLDPGEAFAGLDGLAAAVSAMDPLAFLGF
;
A
#
# COMPACT_ATOMS: atom_id res chain seq x y z
N MET A 1 19.81 10.88 -19.52
CA MET A 1 20.96 11.71 -19.96
C MET A 1 20.68 12.21 -21.38
N ASN A 2 20.56 13.53 -21.57
CA ASN A 2 19.76 14.18 -22.64
C ASN A 2 20.18 13.95 -24.12
N ARG A 3 19.27 13.33 -24.91
CA ARG A 3 19.33 13.23 -26.39
C ARG A 3 19.31 14.60 -27.09
N ARG A 4 18.67 15.60 -26.47
CA ARG A 4 18.56 16.98 -26.99
C ARG A 4 19.91 17.72 -27.03
N ILE A 5 20.86 17.36 -26.16
CA ILE A 5 22.20 17.97 -26.13
C ILE A 5 23.11 17.39 -27.22
N TYR A 6 23.05 16.07 -27.48
CA TYR A 6 23.88 15.43 -28.50
C TYR A 6 23.47 15.79 -29.93
N ALA A 7 22.18 15.89 -30.22
CA ALA A 7 21.71 16.34 -31.53
C ALA A 7 22.13 17.78 -31.85
N ALA A 8 22.10 18.67 -30.85
CA ALA A 8 22.57 20.05 -30.97
C ALA A 8 24.11 20.14 -31.11
N ALA A 9 24.86 19.31 -30.38
CA ALA A 9 26.32 19.32 -30.42
C ALA A 9 26.90 18.74 -31.72
N VAL A 10 26.29 17.72 -32.32
CA VAL A 10 26.75 17.12 -33.59
C VAL A 10 26.44 18.03 -34.80
N ALA A 11 25.32 18.75 -34.77
CA ALA A 11 24.97 19.69 -35.84
C ALA A 11 25.82 20.98 -35.82
N ALA A 12 26.25 21.44 -34.65
CA ALA A 12 27.09 22.64 -34.53
C ALA A 12 28.51 22.47 -35.13
N VAL A 13 28.99 21.24 -35.29
CA VAL A 13 30.34 20.94 -35.80
C VAL A 13 30.40 20.91 -37.34
N THR A 14 29.26 20.82 -38.04
CA THR A 14 29.22 20.78 -39.52
C THR A 14 28.68 22.09 -40.09
N GLY A 15 29.58 23.08 -40.20
CA GLY A 15 29.28 24.47 -40.57
C GLY A 15 28.51 24.68 -41.88
N THR A 16 27.18 24.71 -41.79
CA THR A 16 26.27 25.30 -42.79
C THR A 16 25.19 26.12 -42.07
N GLY A 17 25.50 27.40 -41.86
CA GLY A 17 24.70 28.34 -41.08
C GLY A 17 23.36 28.72 -41.71
N MET A 18 22.39 28.98 -40.83
CA MET A 18 21.05 29.56 -41.03
C MET A 18 19.96 28.69 -41.68
N LEU A 19 20.22 27.92 -42.75
CA LEU A 19 19.16 27.05 -43.31
C LEU A 19 18.94 25.79 -42.45
N THR A 20 20.01 25.22 -41.90
CA THR A 20 19.93 24.09 -40.96
C THR A 20 19.38 24.52 -39.61
N ALA A 21 19.60 25.78 -39.17
CA ALA A 21 19.03 26.31 -37.94
C ALA A 21 17.53 26.61 -38.08
N ALA A 22 17.06 27.10 -39.24
CA ALA A 22 15.63 27.27 -39.51
C ALA A 22 14.91 25.93 -39.73
N LEU A 23 15.57 24.93 -40.35
CA LEU A 23 15.05 23.57 -40.40
C LEU A 23 15.14 22.86 -39.04
N LEU A 24 16.12 23.15 -38.17
CA LEU A 24 16.15 22.62 -36.79
C LEU A 24 15.13 23.33 -35.90
N GLN A 25 14.88 24.62 -36.08
CA GLN A 25 13.84 25.34 -35.35
C GLN A 25 12.44 24.95 -35.85
N ALA A 26 12.33 24.43 -37.08
CA ALA A 26 11.15 23.75 -37.61
C ALA A 26 11.15 22.22 -37.39
N ALA A 27 12.28 21.60 -37.00
CA ALA A 27 12.42 20.17 -36.66
C ALA A 27 12.51 19.93 -35.14
N VAL A 28 12.54 20.99 -34.33
CA VAL A 28 11.74 21.09 -33.10
C VAL A 28 10.29 21.40 -33.51
N ALA A 29 9.79 20.72 -34.54
CA ALA A 29 8.41 20.31 -34.54
C ALA A 29 8.28 19.51 -33.25
N THR A 30 7.50 20.02 -32.32
CA THR A 30 7.07 19.30 -31.12
C THR A 30 6.69 17.90 -31.56
N ALA A 31 7.45 16.88 -31.14
CA ALA A 31 7.03 15.51 -31.37
C ALA A 31 5.61 15.41 -30.82
N ALA A 32 4.70 14.82 -31.60
CA ALA A 32 3.38 14.56 -31.05
C ALA A 32 3.55 13.60 -29.86
N PRO A 33 2.64 13.65 -28.87
CA PRO A 33 2.60 12.64 -27.82
C PRO A 33 2.59 11.23 -28.43
N GLY A 34 3.21 10.28 -27.74
CA GLY A 34 3.29 8.89 -28.12
C GLY A 34 1.96 8.14 -28.08
N GLU A 35 2.01 6.82 -28.29
CA GLU A 35 0.80 5.98 -28.35
C GLU A 35 0.21 5.70 -26.97
N ASP A 36 1.05 5.72 -25.93
CA ASP A 36 0.65 5.46 -24.54
C ASP A 36 0.32 6.76 -23.78
N ALA A 37 0.30 7.89 -24.49
CA ALA A 37 0.02 9.19 -23.91
C ALA A 37 -1.45 9.36 -23.49
N PHE A 38 -1.66 10.06 -22.39
CA PHE A 38 -2.99 10.33 -21.81
C PHE A 38 -3.13 11.78 -21.32
N THR A 39 -4.36 12.28 -21.25
CA THR A 39 -4.65 13.69 -20.94
C THR A 39 -5.41 13.84 -19.62
N ILE A 40 -4.86 14.62 -18.68
CA ILE A 40 -5.53 15.01 -17.43
C ILE A 40 -5.36 16.51 -17.23
N ASP A 41 -6.43 17.22 -16.87
CA ASP A 41 -6.43 18.66 -16.58
C ASP A 41 -5.76 19.55 -17.65
N GLY A 42 -5.83 19.14 -18.91
CA GLY A 42 -5.27 19.87 -20.06
C GLY A 42 -3.78 19.65 -20.30
N PHE A 43 -3.12 18.84 -19.46
CA PHE A 43 -1.80 18.29 -19.71
C PHE A 43 -1.92 16.92 -20.38
N THR A 44 -1.13 16.70 -21.42
CA THR A 44 -0.90 15.35 -21.96
C THR A 44 0.42 14.83 -21.41
N PHE A 45 0.38 13.66 -20.78
CA PHE A 45 1.51 12.95 -20.22
C PHE A 45 1.89 11.81 -21.15
N ASP A 46 3.17 11.73 -21.49
CA ASP A 46 3.72 10.79 -22.45
C ASP A 46 4.79 9.93 -21.74
N PRO A 47 4.47 8.69 -21.35
CA PRO A 47 5.30 7.87 -20.48
C PRO A 47 6.57 7.40 -21.18
N MET A 48 7.69 7.45 -20.45
CA MET A 48 8.98 6.96 -20.91
C MET A 48 9.55 5.90 -19.97
N THR A 49 9.90 4.76 -20.54
CA THR A 49 10.64 3.69 -19.85
C THR A 49 12.06 4.14 -19.50
N LEU A 50 12.69 3.44 -18.54
CA LEU A 50 14.06 3.73 -18.09
C LEU A 50 15.11 3.58 -19.21
N ASP A 51 14.80 2.81 -20.25
CA ASP A 51 15.65 2.62 -21.44
C ASP A 51 15.35 3.65 -22.55
N ASP A 52 14.65 4.75 -22.21
CA ASP A 52 14.22 5.81 -23.11
C ASP A 52 13.30 5.32 -24.26
N GLY A 53 12.56 4.22 -24.03
CA GLY A 53 11.49 3.73 -24.90
C GLY A 53 10.12 4.27 -24.49
N GLU A 54 9.16 4.29 -25.42
CA GLU A 54 7.75 4.59 -25.15
C GLU A 54 7.15 3.59 -24.15
N GLY A 55 6.36 4.09 -23.21
CA GLY A 55 5.54 3.27 -22.30
C GLY A 55 5.94 3.37 -20.82
N PHE A 56 5.25 2.59 -19.99
CA PHE A 56 5.45 2.58 -18.54
C PHE A 56 6.50 1.55 -18.12
N ASN A 57 7.26 1.84 -17.06
CA ASN A 57 8.02 0.79 -16.39
C ASN A 57 7.08 -0.05 -15.50
N PRO A 58 7.18 -1.39 -15.51
CA PRO A 58 6.41 -2.21 -14.59
C PRO A 58 6.76 -1.92 -13.13
N VAL A 59 5.80 -2.17 -12.24
CA VAL A 59 5.91 -1.91 -10.80
C VAL A 59 5.84 -3.22 -10.04
N ASP A 60 6.88 -3.51 -9.26
CA ASP A 60 6.88 -4.64 -8.34
C ASP A 60 5.81 -4.41 -7.26
N ALA A 61 5.05 -5.47 -6.94
CA ALA A 61 4.10 -5.38 -5.85
C ALA A 61 4.82 -5.33 -4.50
N LEU A 62 4.42 -4.37 -3.67
CA LEU A 62 4.80 -4.27 -2.27
C LEU A 62 3.96 -5.24 -1.45
N ASN A 63 2.65 -5.25 -1.72
CA ASN A 63 1.65 -6.09 -1.07
C ASN A 63 0.60 -6.57 -2.06
N THR A 64 0.12 -7.79 -1.88
CA THR A 64 -0.77 -8.54 -2.75
C THR A 64 -1.67 -9.43 -1.87
N SER A 65 -2.97 -9.20 -1.99
CA SER A 65 -4.06 -10.04 -1.50
C SER A 65 -5.06 -10.17 -2.67
N PRO A 66 -4.64 -10.82 -3.77
CA PRO A 66 -5.43 -10.91 -4.98
C PRO A 66 -6.66 -11.80 -4.75
N PRO A 67 -7.80 -11.48 -5.38
CA PRO A 67 -8.04 -10.34 -6.28
C PRO A 67 -8.48 -9.06 -5.54
N LEU A 68 -8.46 -9.04 -4.21
CA LEU A 68 -9.03 -7.96 -3.40
C LEU A 68 -8.22 -6.67 -3.49
N LEU A 69 -6.92 -6.77 -3.23
CA LEU A 69 -6.02 -5.63 -3.14
C LEU A 69 -4.64 -6.05 -3.62
N THR A 70 -4.04 -5.23 -4.47
CA THR A 70 -2.62 -5.30 -4.77
C THR A 70 -2.10 -3.88 -4.81
N LEU A 71 -0.97 -3.63 -4.16
CA LEU A 71 -0.31 -2.34 -4.05
C LEU A 71 1.16 -2.51 -4.41
N GLY A 72 1.69 -1.63 -5.23
CA GLY A 72 3.10 -1.58 -5.58
C GLY A 72 3.60 -0.16 -5.76
N GLY A 73 4.92 0.00 -5.64
CA GLY A 73 5.57 1.30 -5.76
C GLY A 73 5.49 2.14 -4.48
N GLY A 74 5.40 3.47 -4.66
CA GLY A 74 5.39 4.44 -3.56
C GLY A 74 6.74 5.06 -3.23
N ILE A 75 6.72 5.97 -2.25
CA ILE A 75 7.90 6.71 -1.78
C ILE A 75 8.15 6.35 -0.31
N VAL A 76 9.32 5.76 -0.04
CA VAL A 76 9.76 5.45 1.33
C VAL A 76 10.75 6.50 1.78
N THR A 77 10.55 7.11 2.95
CA THR A 77 11.54 8.01 3.55
C THR A 77 12.39 7.24 4.56
N LEU A 78 13.69 7.07 4.26
CA LEU A 78 14.65 6.42 5.14
C LEU A 78 15.75 7.41 5.54
N PHE A 79 15.99 7.56 6.85
CA PHE A 79 17.03 8.46 7.38
C PHE A 79 16.92 9.90 6.85
N GLY A 80 15.70 10.39 6.65
CA GLY A 80 15.41 11.72 6.09
C GLY A 80 15.60 11.85 4.57
N GLN A 81 15.85 10.74 3.87
CA GLN A 81 15.97 10.70 2.42
C GLN A 81 14.77 9.97 1.81
N SER A 82 14.03 10.64 0.93
CA SER A 82 12.95 10.01 0.16
C SER A 82 13.51 9.16 -0.97
N LEU A 83 13.11 7.90 -1.00
CA LEU A 83 13.42 6.94 -2.04
C LEU A 83 12.13 6.55 -2.76
N ASN A 84 12.12 6.84 -4.06
CA ASN A 84 11.05 6.42 -4.95
C ASN A 84 11.31 4.97 -5.40
N THR A 85 10.40 4.07 -5.05
CA THR A 85 10.54 2.63 -5.35
C THR A 85 10.07 2.27 -6.76
N ALA A 86 9.27 3.14 -7.40
CA ALA A 86 8.75 2.98 -8.75
C ALA A 86 8.81 4.31 -9.53
N PRO A 87 10.02 4.79 -9.89
CA PRO A 87 10.16 6.03 -10.62
C PRO A 87 9.65 5.91 -12.06
N GLN A 88 8.82 6.88 -12.48
CA GLN A 88 8.43 7.05 -13.88
C GLN A 88 8.82 8.45 -14.37
N SER A 89 9.05 8.56 -15.67
CA SER A 89 9.30 9.84 -16.34
C SER A 89 8.25 10.07 -17.41
N PHE A 90 7.80 11.31 -17.55
CA PHE A 90 6.84 11.71 -18.56
C PHE A 90 7.35 12.92 -19.33
N ASP A 91 7.24 12.90 -20.65
CA ASP A 91 7.22 14.13 -21.45
C ASP A 91 5.83 14.77 -21.30
N VAL A 92 5.78 16.09 -21.11
CA VAL A 92 4.54 16.81 -20.81
C VAL A 92 4.23 17.81 -21.91
N TYR A 93 2.98 17.82 -22.35
CA TYR A 93 2.46 18.70 -23.39
C TYR A 93 1.23 19.48 -22.92
N SER A 94 1.00 20.63 -23.53
CA SER A 94 -0.26 21.37 -23.42
C SER A 94 -1.20 20.98 -24.56
N GLY A 95 -2.45 20.65 -24.22
CA GLY A 95 -3.44 20.11 -25.16
C GLY A 95 -3.10 18.70 -25.61
N SER A 96 -3.91 18.13 -26.51
CA SER A 96 -3.83 16.73 -26.94
C SER A 96 -3.64 16.56 -28.46
N GLY A 97 -3.29 15.33 -28.85
CA GLY A 97 -3.12 14.91 -30.25
C GLY A 97 -1.99 15.63 -31.00
N SER A 98 -2.09 15.66 -32.34
CA SER A 98 -1.05 16.24 -33.21
C SER A 98 -0.82 17.75 -33.06
N SER A 99 -1.69 18.44 -32.30
CA SER A 99 -1.59 19.87 -31.99
C SER A 99 -0.98 20.16 -30.61
N ALA A 100 -0.64 19.12 -29.84
CA ALA A 100 -0.07 19.30 -28.51
C ALA A 100 1.28 20.02 -28.60
N THR A 101 1.53 20.92 -27.65
CA THR A 101 2.78 21.71 -27.58
C THR A 101 3.60 21.25 -26.39
N GLY A 102 4.82 20.78 -26.63
CA GLY A 102 5.71 20.27 -25.58
C GLY A 102 6.12 21.36 -24.58
N LEU A 103 5.94 21.07 -23.30
CA LEU A 103 6.21 21.97 -22.17
C LEU A 103 7.51 21.60 -21.45
N GLY A 104 7.83 20.31 -21.38
CA GLY A 104 8.98 19.82 -20.63
C GLY A 104 8.87 18.34 -20.35
N SER A 105 9.56 17.90 -19.31
CA SER A 105 9.42 16.57 -18.75
C SER A 105 9.28 16.65 -17.23
N ILE A 106 8.73 15.60 -16.63
CA ILE A 106 8.63 15.44 -15.18
C ILE A 106 9.16 14.07 -14.75
N ASN A 107 9.65 13.99 -13.52
CA ASN A 107 9.88 12.73 -12.83
C ASN A 107 8.81 12.56 -11.75
N THR A 108 8.42 11.32 -11.51
CA THR A 108 7.31 11.00 -10.61
C THR A 108 7.61 9.76 -9.78
N GLY A 109 7.00 9.69 -8.59
CA GLY A 109 6.84 8.44 -7.85
C GLY A 109 5.46 7.87 -8.12
N VAL A 110 5.41 6.60 -8.51
CA VAL A 110 4.17 5.94 -8.91
C VAL A 110 3.76 4.91 -7.87
N VAL A 111 2.46 4.88 -7.60
CA VAL A 111 1.80 3.77 -6.92
C VAL A 111 0.89 3.12 -7.95
N ALA A 112 1.15 1.85 -8.25
CA ALA A 112 0.23 1.05 -9.04
C ALA A 112 -0.57 0.18 -8.07
N ALA A 113 -1.86 0.07 -8.30
CA ALA A 113 -2.72 -0.75 -7.48
C ALA A 113 -3.76 -1.51 -8.31
N ASN A 114 -4.24 -2.62 -7.77
CA ASN A 114 -5.42 -3.31 -8.26
C ASN A 114 -6.40 -3.47 -7.09
N LEU A 115 -7.61 -2.93 -7.23
CA LEU A 115 -8.66 -3.01 -6.23
C LEU A 115 -9.83 -3.78 -6.82
N LEU A 116 -10.10 -5.00 -6.31
CA LEU A 116 -11.19 -5.86 -6.79
C LEU A 116 -11.13 -6.15 -8.30
N GLY A 117 -9.93 -6.32 -8.86
CA GLY A 117 -9.71 -6.49 -10.29
C GLY A 117 -9.61 -5.18 -11.09
N LEU A 118 -9.84 -4.02 -10.47
CA LEU A 118 -9.82 -2.71 -11.14
C LEU A 118 -8.43 -2.06 -11.01
N PRO A 119 -7.75 -1.74 -12.13
CA PRO A 119 -6.43 -1.14 -12.07
C PRO A 119 -6.52 0.34 -11.70
N ASN A 120 -5.58 0.77 -10.87
CA ASN A 120 -5.40 2.13 -10.42
C ASN A 120 -3.95 2.56 -10.60
N THR A 121 -3.72 3.81 -10.96
CA THR A 121 -2.39 4.39 -10.96
C THR A 121 -2.41 5.80 -10.40
N GLU A 122 -1.66 5.97 -9.32
CA GLU A 122 -1.31 7.25 -8.74
C GLU A 122 0.11 7.62 -9.17
N PHE A 123 0.34 8.88 -9.51
CA PHE A 123 1.69 9.42 -9.62
C PHE A 123 1.82 10.79 -8.97
N THR A 124 2.88 10.94 -8.18
CA THR A 124 3.26 12.19 -7.52
C THR A 124 4.42 12.84 -8.26
N VAL A 125 4.29 14.10 -8.66
CA VAL A 125 5.34 14.86 -9.34
C VAL A 125 6.50 15.15 -8.38
N THR A 126 7.68 14.59 -8.62
CA THR A 126 8.86 14.79 -7.76
C THR A 126 9.86 15.81 -8.33
N GLU A 127 9.90 15.97 -9.65
CA GLU A 127 10.81 16.89 -10.33
C GLU A 127 10.21 17.41 -11.64
N VAL A 128 10.54 18.64 -12.02
CA VAL A 128 10.10 19.27 -13.27
C VAL A 128 11.30 19.80 -14.06
N THR A 129 11.30 19.58 -15.37
CA THR A 129 12.32 20.09 -16.30
C THR A 129 11.65 20.76 -17.51
N PRO A 130 11.48 22.09 -17.52
CA PRO A 130 10.86 22.78 -18.64
C PRO A 130 11.76 22.78 -19.88
N VAL A 131 11.14 22.78 -21.07
CA VAL A 131 11.90 23.02 -22.31
C VAL A 131 12.38 24.47 -22.38
N SER A 132 13.42 24.73 -23.17
CA SER A 132 13.96 26.08 -23.34
C SER A 132 12.87 27.06 -23.81
N GLY A 133 12.63 28.10 -23.02
CA GLY A 133 11.66 29.16 -23.34
C GLY A 133 10.26 28.93 -22.76
N VAL A 134 10.04 27.79 -22.08
CA VAL A 134 8.86 27.54 -21.24
C VAL A 134 9.24 27.81 -19.78
N ASP A 135 8.35 28.47 -19.05
CA ASP A 135 8.51 28.69 -17.61
C ASP A 135 8.12 27.43 -16.83
N ALA A 136 8.77 27.15 -15.71
CA ALA A 136 8.45 25.97 -14.90
C ALA A 136 7.00 25.99 -14.37
N SER A 137 6.38 27.16 -14.21
CA SER A 137 4.95 27.29 -13.88
C SER A 137 4.00 26.82 -14.98
N GLY A 138 4.52 26.55 -16.19
CA GLY A 138 3.78 25.91 -17.27
C GLY A 138 3.73 24.39 -17.16
N LEU A 139 4.41 23.78 -16.18
CA LEU A 139 4.34 22.35 -15.87
C LEU A 139 3.50 22.13 -14.60
N PRO A 140 3.02 20.90 -14.35
CA PRO A 140 2.48 20.51 -13.05
C PRO A 140 3.40 20.90 -11.89
N ALA A 141 2.83 21.37 -10.78
CA ALA A 141 3.63 21.73 -9.60
C ALA A 141 4.27 20.48 -8.96
N VAL A 142 5.47 20.62 -8.41
CA VAL A 142 6.10 19.55 -7.61
C VAL A 142 5.21 19.24 -6.39
N GLY A 143 5.01 17.95 -6.14
CA GLY A 143 4.10 17.41 -5.12
C GLY A 143 2.66 17.22 -5.61
N THR A 144 2.32 17.63 -6.84
CA THR A 144 0.98 17.34 -7.40
C THR A 144 0.80 15.84 -7.55
N VAL A 145 -0.34 15.35 -7.06
CA VAL A 145 -0.78 13.96 -7.19
C VAL A 145 -1.82 13.87 -8.28
N TYR A 146 -1.66 12.93 -9.19
CA TYR A 146 -2.68 12.51 -10.14
C TYR A 146 -2.98 11.05 -9.87
N ASP A 147 -4.26 10.69 -9.84
CA ASP A 147 -4.73 9.33 -9.65
C ASP A 147 -5.82 9.00 -10.66
N VAL A 148 -5.74 7.81 -11.24
CA VAL A 148 -6.75 7.30 -12.16
C VAL A 148 -7.13 5.88 -11.77
N LEU A 149 -8.38 5.70 -11.34
CA LEU A 149 -9.00 4.40 -11.13
C LEU A 149 -9.85 4.04 -12.36
N ASN A 150 -9.47 2.97 -13.05
CA ASN A 150 -10.22 2.46 -14.19
C ASN A 150 -11.35 1.54 -13.71
N LEU A 151 -12.59 2.02 -13.79
CA LEU A 151 -13.79 1.28 -13.41
C LEU A 151 -14.28 0.35 -14.54
N GLY A 152 -13.56 0.30 -15.66
CA GLY A 152 -13.88 -0.48 -16.85
C GLY A 152 -14.93 0.18 -17.75
N ASN A 153 -15.13 -0.38 -18.94
CA ASN A 153 -16.13 0.05 -19.92
C ASN A 153 -16.07 1.56 -20.28
N GLY A 154 -14.87 2.14 -20.25
CA GLY A 154 -14.66 3.56 -20.51
C GLY A 154 -15.15 4.48 -19.38
N THR A 155 -15.22 3.97 -18.14
CA THR A 155 -15.54 4.73 -16.94
C THR A 155 -14.30 4.83 -16.06
N TYR A 156 -13.96 6.04 -15.61
CA TYR A 156 -12.76 6.31 -14.80
C TYR A 156 -13.12 7.27 -13.68
N ASN A 157 -12.51 7.09 -12.51
CA ASN A 157 -12.38 8.16 -11.53
C ASN A 157 -11.00 8.80 -11.74
N VAL A 158 -10.96 10.11 -11.96
CA VAL A 158 -9.73 10.87 -12.17
C VAL A 158 -9.64 11.90 -11.06
N TYR A 159 -8.66 11.74 -10.20
CA TYR A 159 -8.41 12.59 -9.06
C TYR A 159 -7.09 13.35 -9.25
N THR A 160 -7.11 14.65 -8.98
CA THR A 160 -5.92 15.51 -8.98
C THR A 160 -5.86 16.31 -7.69
N ALA A 161 -4.70 16.36 -7.06
CA ALA A 161 -4.48 17.18 -5.88
C ALA A 161 -3.17 17.96 -5.96
N THR A 162 -3.22 19.26 -5.70
CA THR A 162 -2.03 20.11 -5.61
C THR A 162 -1.67 20.39 -4.14
N PRO A 163 -0.38 20.41 -3.78
CA PRO A 163 0.05 20.58 -2.40
C PRO A 163 -0.12 22.02 -1.91
N GLY A 164 -0.25 22.19 -0.58
CA GLY A 164 -0.17 23.47 0.10
C GLY A 164 -1.50 23.98 0.68
N ALA A 165 -1.42 25.11 1.41
CA ALA A 165 -2.57 25.69 2.13
C ALA A 165 -3.70 26.18 1.21
N ASP A 166 -3.36 26.58 -0.02
CA ASP A 166 -4.29 26.91 -1.09
C ASP A 166 -4.36 25.77 -2.15
N GLY A 167 -3.95 24.56 -1.75
CA GLY A 167 -3.99 23.37 -2.61
C GLY A 167 -5.40 23.11 -3.12
N THR A 168 -5.49 22.64 -4.36
CA THR A 168 -6.75 22.31 -5.02
C THR A 168 -6.91 20.81 -5.11
N VAL A 169 -8.12 20.34 -4.88
CA VAL A 169 -8.51 18.95 -5.11
C VAL A 169 -9.61 18.96 -6.17
N THR A 170 -9.43 18.15 -7.20
CA THR A 170 -10.45 17.87 -8.20
C THR A 170 -10.65 16.38 -8.30
N ASP A 171 -11.89 15.95 -8.35
CA ASP A 171 -12.28 14.56 -8.57
C ASP A 171 -13.36 14.54 -9.65
N THR A 172 -13.10 13.81 -10.73
CA THR A 172 -14.00 13.69 -11.86
C THR A 172 -14.27 12.23 -12.18
N LEU A 173 -15.53 11.82 -12.11
CA LEU A 173 -16.00 10.58 -12.73
C LEU A 173 -16.19 10.82 -14.22
N VAL A 174 -15.27 10.31 -15.02
CA VAL A 174 -15.32 10.29 -16.49
C VAL A 174 -16.18 9.10 -16.91
N THR A 175 -17.19 9.34 -17.74
CA THR A 175 -18.04 8.28 -18.30
C THR A 175 -18.18 8.44 -19.81
N PRO A 176 -18.62 7.40 -20.54
CA PRO A 176 -18.94 7.52 -21.97
C PRO A 176 -20.03 8.54 -22.29
N PHE A 177 -20.81 8.97 -21.30
CA PHE A 177 -21.91 9.92 -21.46
C PHE A 177 -21.57 11.34 -21.00
N GLY A 178 -20.34 11.56 -20.52
CA GLY A 178 -19.86 12.84 -20.01
C GLY A 178 -19.27 12.73 -18.61
N ASN A 179 -18.70 13.86 -18.15
CA ASN A 179 -17.98 13.94 -16.89
C ASN A 179 -18.89 14.42 -15.75
N VAL A 180 -18.74 13.83 -14.57
CA VAL A 180 -19.41 14.23 -13.34
C VAL A 180 -18.35 14.71 -12.35
N ASN A 181 -18.48 15.94 -11.88
CA ASN A 181 -17.61 16.50 -10.84
C ASN A 181 -18.01 15.95 -9.46
N LEU A 182 -17.03 15.41 -8.74
CA LEU A 182 -17.14 14.82 -7.41
C LEU A 182 -16.36 15.61 -6.35
N ASP A 183 -15.77 16.77 -6.67
CA ASP A 183 -14.92 17.57 -5.78
C ASP A 183 -15.55 17.78 -4.39
N SER A 184 -16.86 18.04 -4.34
CA SER A 184 -17.58 18.30 -3.08
C SER A 184 -17.63 17.10 -2.12
N LEU A 185 -17.44 15.88 -2.62
CA LEU A 185 -17.42 14.67 -1.81
C LEU A 185 -16.08 14.51 -1.07
N PHE A 186 -14.99 15.02 -1.65
CA PHE A 186 -13.63 14.78 -1.18
C PHE A 186 -12.81 16.06 -0.99
N ALA A 187 -13.46 17.22 -0.89
CA ALA A 187 -12.78 18.51 -0.74
C ALA A 187 -11.88 18.60 0.52
N GLY A 188 -12.08 17.72 1.51
CA GLY A 188 -11.23 17.60 2.69
C GLY A 188 -10.06 16.63 2.55
N VAL A 189 -9.98 15.87 1.45
CA VAL A 189 -8.96 14.86 1.20
C VAL A 189 -7.99 15.43 0.19
N ASN A 190 -6.80 15.84 0.64
CA ASN A 190 -5.74 16.28 -0.25
C ASN A 190 -4.55 15.33 -0.11
N ALA A 191 -4.50 14.30 -0.95
CA ALA A 191 -3.41 13.32 -0.99
C ALA A 191 -2.03 13.91 -1.32
N ALA A 192 -1.95 15.15 -1.83
CA ALA A 192 -0.67 15.84 -2.02
C ALA A 192 -0.09 16.42 -0.71
N ASN A 193 -0.89 16.46 0.36
CA ASN A 193 -0.44 16.83 1.69
C ASN A 193 -0.08 15.59 2.52
N PRO A 194 0.88 15.67 3.45
CA PRO A 194 1.14 14.61 4.40
C PRO A 194 -0.09 14.29 5.25
N LEU A 195 -0.22 13.02 5.64
CA LEU A 195 -1.22 12.58 6.61
C LEU A 195 -0.93 13.20 7.98
N GLN A 196 -1.99 13.55 8.71
CA GLN A 196 -1.92 14.19 10.02
C GLN A 196 -2.41 13.21 11.09
N PRO A 197 -1.51 12.51 11.82
CA PRO A 197 -1.93 11.55 12.83
C PRO A 197 -2.85 12.16 13.90
N GLY A 198 -2.60 13.41 14.28
CA GLY A 198 -3.39 14.16 15.26
C GLY A 198 -4.89 14.25 14.94
N ASP A 199 -5.28 14.19 13.67
CA ASP A 199 -6.68 14.26 13.25
C ASP A 199 -7.51 13.07 13.77
N ALA A 200 -6.88 11.91 13.98
CA ALA A 200 -7.54 10.74 14.57
C ALA A 200 -7.96 11.00 16.04
N PHE A 201 -7.21 11.82 16.77
CA PHE A 201 -7.41 12.04 18.20
C PHE A 201 -8.26 13.28 18.53
N ALA A 202 -8.72 14.03 17.52
CA ALA A 202 -9.43 15.31 17.71
C ALA A 202 -10.64 15.21 18.67
N GLY A 203 -11.36 14.09 18.69
CA GLY A 203 -12.48 13.85 19.61
C GLY A 203 -12.08 13.48 21.04
N LEU A 204 -10.82 13.07 21.25
CA LEU A 204 -10.24 12.64 22.52
C LEU A 204 -9.34 13.70 23.17
N GLN A 205 -8.99 14.76 22.42
CA GLN A 205 -8.29 15.92 22.93
C GLN A 205 -9.11 16.61 24.03
N GLY A 206 -8.43 17.17 25.02
CA GLY A 206 -9.11 17.92 26.06
C GLY A 206 -8.30 18.26 27.31
N ASP A 207 -7.03 17.84 27.38
CA ASP A 207 -6.19 18.11 28.54
C ASP A 207 -5.19 19.25 28.30
N SER A 208 -5.73 20.45 28.02
CA SER A 208 -4.93 21.67 27.77
C SER A 208 -4.06 22.11 28.97
N VAL A 209 -4.09 21.37 30.08
CA VAL A 209 -3.20 21.59 31.22
C VAL A 209 -1.89 20.82 31.05
N ILE A 210 -1.94 19.66 30.38
CA ILE A 210 -0.78 18.88 29.97
C ILE A 210 -0.25 19.42 28.64
N GLY A 211 -1.11 19.45 27.62
CA GLY A 211 -0.80 19.88 26.26
C GLY A 211 -2.07 20.17 25.46
N ASP A 212 -1.99 21.10 24.51
CA ASP A 212 -3.05 21.37 23.54
C ASP A 212 -3.41 20.14 22.67
N GLU A 213 -2.44 19.28 22.34
CA GLU A 213 -2.66 18.04 21.56
C GLU A 213 -2.73 16.77 22.42
N ALA A 214 -2.66 16.90 23.75
CA ALA A 214 -2.75 15.75 24.66
C ALA A 214 -4.15 15.09 24.62
N PHE A 215 -4.17 13.76 24.59
CA PHE A 215 -5.38 12.94 24.51
C PHE A 215 -5.34 11.77 25.50
N THR A 216 -6.52 11.31 25.92
CA THR A 216 -6.64 10.26 26.95
C THR A 216 -7.31 9.00 26.42
N ILE A 217 -6.67 7.84 26.65
CA ILE A 217 -7.26 6.52 26.44
C ILE A 217 -7.33 5.80 27.78
N GLY A 218 -8.54 5.51 28.25
CA GLY A 218 -8.74 4.91 29.57
C GLY A 218 -8.29 5.85 30.70
N ASN A 219 -7.24 5.48 31.43
CA ASN A 219 -6.64 6.30 32.49
C ASN A 219 -5.24 6.85 32.14
N ILE A 220 -4.77 6.60 30.93
CA ILE A 220 -3.48 7.02 30.42
C ILE A 220 -3.69 8.19 29.50
N THR A 221 -2.92 9.26 29.71
CA THR A 221 -2.91 10.43 28.83
C THR A 221 -1.58 10.50 28.11
N PHE A 222 -1.64 10.70 26.81
CA PHE A 222 -0.50 10.79 25.91
C PHE A 222 -0.37 12.24 25.46
N ASP A 223 0.85 12.77 25.56
CA ASP A 223 1.22 14.11 25.11
C ASP A 223 2.24 13.99 23.98
N PRO A 224 1.84 14.21 22.71
CA PRO A 224 2.69 13.97 21.55
C PRO A 224 3.82 14.99 21.48
N MET A 225 5.01 14.53 21.12
CA MET A 225 6.21 15.34 20.96
C MET A 225 6.83 15.13 19.58
N THR A 226 6.82 16.18 18.76
CA THR A 226 7.49 16.20 17.45
C THR A 226 8.99 15.87 17.57
N ALA A 227 9.61 15.40 16.49
CA ALA A 227 11.05 15.15 16.42
C ALA A 227 11.90 16.40 16.69
N ALA A 228 11.33 17.60 16.49
CA ALA A 228 11.95 18.87 16.85
C ALA A 228 11.91 19.18 18.36
N GLY A 229 11.18 18.38 19.14
CA GLY A 229 11.02 18.50 20.59
C GLY A 229 9.95 19.51 21.03
N SER A 230 9.12 20.01 20.11
CA SER A 230 7.90 20.74 20.45
C SER A 230 6.73 19.78 20.60
N GLU A 231 5.74 20.20 21.38
CA GLU A 231 4.44 19.52 21.48
C GLU A 231 3.78 19.40 20.10
N GLY A 232 3.17 18.26 19.84
CA GLY A 232 2.37 17.94 18.66
C GLY A 232 2.82 16.68 17.91
N PHE A 233 2.03 16.30 16.90
CA PHE A 233 2.33 15.17 16.01
C PHE A 233 3.28 15.54 14.86
N ASP A 234 4.17 14.63 14.48
CA ASP A 234 4.91 14.72 13.24
C ASP A 234 4.01 14.27 12.05
N PRO A 235 3.94 15.03 10.94
CA PRO A 235 3.20 14.60 9.77
C PRO A 235 3.80 13.34 9.12
N VAL A 236 2.94 12.47 8.60
CA VAL A 236 3.34 11.19 8.00
C VAL A 236 3.19 11.26 6.48
N SER A 237 4.28 10.97 5.76
CA SER A 237 4.25 10.86 4.31
C SER A 237 3.40 9.65 3.88
N PRO A 238 2.48 9.80 2.92
CA PRO A 238 1.84 8.67 2.28
C PRO A 238 2.88 7.73 1.67
N LEU A 239 2.74 6.44 1.95
CA LEU A 239 3.56 5.37 1.39
C LEU A 239 2.90 4.79 0.13
N VAL A 240 1.62 4.43 0.22
CA VAL A 240 0.81 3.84 -0.87
C VAL A 240 -0.67 4.26 -0.72
N GLY A 241 -1.43 4.30 -1.82
CA GLY A 241 -2.84 4.68 -1.79
C GLY A 241 -3.57 4.54 -3.11
N VAL A 242 -4.88 4.79 -3.04
CA VAL A 242 -5.82 4.97 -4.16
C VAL A 242 -6.71 6.17 -3.78
N PRO A 243 -6.23 7.42 -3.90
CA PRO A 243 -6.99 8.60 -3.52
C PRO A 243 -8.27 8.75 -4.36
N PRO A 244 -9.34 9.36 -3.82
CA PRO A 244 -9.52 9.78 -2.42
C PRO A 244 -10.03 8.64 -1.51
N LEU A 245 -10.00 7.39 -1.99
CA LEU A 245 -10.58 6.23 -1.28
C LEU A 245 -9.70 5.79 -0.12
N LEU A 246 -8.39 5.64 -0.36
CA LEU A 246 -7.43 5.08 0.58
C LEU A 246 -6.09 5.80 0.47
N SER A 247 -5.50 6.16 1.61
CA SER A 247 -4.09 6.55 1.70
C SER A 247 -3.50 5.94 2.95
N LEU A 248 -2.36 5.27 2.82
CA LEU A 248 -1.64 4.60 3.89
C LEU A 248 -0.27 5.27 4.03
N GLY A 249 0.13 5.59 5.25
CA GLY A 249 1.46 6.09 5.58
C GLY A 249 1.97 5.47 6.87
N GLY A 250 3.28 5.59 7.10
CA GLY A 250 3.95 4.96 8.23
C GLY A 250 4.46 3.57 7.87
N GLY A 251 4.38 2.64 8.81
CA GLY A 251 4.80 1.26 8.67
C GLY A 251 6.13 0.93 9.35
N THR A 252 6.44 -0.36 9.43
CA THR A 252 7.71 -0.86 9.97
C THR A 252 8.44 -1.72 8.95
N ILE A 253 9.74 -1.47 8.75
CA ILE A 253 10.59 -2.29 7.87
C ILE A 253 11.69 -2.96 8.71
N PHE A 254 11.93 -4.25 8.43
CA PHE A 254 12.95 -5.12 9.03
C PHE A 254 12.64 -5.61 10.45
N GLY A 255 12.48 -6.91 10.66
CA GLY A 255 12.50 -7.57 11.97
C GLY A 255 13.76 -8.40 12.17
N ASP A 256 14.17 -8.62 13.42
CA ASP A 256 15.20 -9.61 13.73
C ASP A 256 14.67 -11.00 13.34
N ALA A 257 15.41 -11.72 12.49
CA ALA A 257 15.13 -13.08 12.02
C ALA A 257 15.31 -14.15 13.12
N GLY A 258 15.07 -13.78 14.38
CA GLY A 258 15.55 -14.47 15.58
C GLY A 258 14.53 -14.57 16.71
N GLY A 259 13.24 -14.73 16.40
CA GLY A 259 12.26 -15.59 17.08
C GLY A 259 11.99 -15.53 18.60
N GLU A 260 12.63 -14.67 19.40
CA GLU A 260 12.47 -14.73 20.88
C GLU A 260 12.03 -13.40 21.51
N SER A 261 12.00 -12.29 20.76
CA SER A 261 11.52 -10.99 21.25
C SER A 261 10.80 -10.23 20.15
N PRO A 262 9.50 -9.93 20.27
CA PRO A 262 8.73 -9.28 19.21
C PRO A 262 9.11 -7.82 18.92
N LEU A 263 10.09 -7.22 19.62
CA LEU A 263 10.16 -5.75 19.77
C LEU A 263 11.56 -5.12 19.77
N THR A 264 12.61 -5.84 19.38
CA THR A 264 13.94 -5.23 19.24
C THR A 264 14.46 -5.38 17.82
N GLY A 265 14.61 -4.26 17.10
CA GLY A 265 15.27 -4.24 15.79
C GLY A 265 14.45 -3.69 14.62
N PHE A 266 13.19 -3.28 14.85
CA PHE A 266 12.34 -2.73 13.80
C PHE A 266 12.66 -1.27 13.48
N LEU A 267 12.72 -0.94 12.19
CA LEU A 267 12.80 0.44 11.72
C LEU A 267 11.39 0.95 11.45
N SER A 268 10.83 1.70 12.40
CA SER A 268 9.62 2.49 12.18
C SER A 268 9.89 3.58 11.13
N LEU A 269 9.00 3.69 10.15
CA LEU A 269 9.05 4.71 9.10
C LEU A 269 8.47 6.05 9.57
N ALA A 270 7.62 6.03 10.58
CA ALA A 270 7.02 7.20 11.20
C ALA A 270 7.12 7.09 12.73
N PRO A 271 8.31 7.32 13.32
CA PRO A 271 8.46 7.29 14.76
C PRO A 271 7.81 8.52 15.40
N GLN A 272 7.01 8.31 16.45
CA GLN A 272 6.42 9.38 17.26
C GLN A 272 6.83 9.20 18.72
N ALA A 273 7.10 10.31 19.41
CA ALA A 273 7.37 10.30 20.83
C ALA A 273 6.14 10.81 21.60
N PHE A 274 5.92 10.25 22.80
CA PHE A 274 4.91 10.72 23.73
C PHE A 274 5.47 10.82 25.14
N ASP A 275 5.13 11.90 25.84
CA ASP A 275 5.14 11.89 27.30
C ASP A 275 3.84 11.24 27.79
N VAL A 276 3.96 10.39 28.82
CA VAL A 276 2.87 9.53 29.30
C VAL A 276 2.52 9.88 30.73
N TYR A 277 1.24 10.14 30.96
CA TYR A 277 0.70 10.53 32.25
C TYR A 277 -0.36 9.54 32.73
N THR A 278 -0.51 9.45 34.05
CA THR A 278 -1.69 8.84 34.67
C THR A 278 -2.70 9.92 35.06
N GLY A 279 -3.96 9.71 34.68
CA GLY A 279 -5.05 10.66 34.93
C GLY A 279 -5.06 11.85 33.96
N THR A 280 -5.88 12.85 34.29
CA THR A 280 -6.08 14.07 33.50
C THR A 280 -6.03 15.35 34.35
N GLY A 281 -5.91 16.49 33.68
CA GLY A 281 -5.89 17.83 34.22
C GLY A 281 -4.69 18.11 35.11
N SER A 282 -4.84 19.09 36.01
CA SER A 282 -3.80 19.49 36.97
C SER A 282 -3.39 18.41 37.98
N SER A 283 -4.08 17.27 37.99
CA SER A 283 -3.78 16.11 38.85
C SER A 283 -3.04 15.00 38.11
N ALA A 284 -2.81 15.15 36.80
CA ALA A 284 -2.07 14.17 36.03
C ALA A 284 -0.63 14.05 36.54
N THR A 285 -0.12 12.83 36.57
CA THR A 285 1.25 12.53 37.03
C THR A 285 2.03 11.94 35.86
N LEU A 286 3.13 12.60 35.47
CA LEU A 286 4.06 12.09 34.45
C LEU A 286 4.66 10.77 34.93
N ILE A 287 4.39 9.69 34.22
CA ILE A 287 4.88 8.35 34.55
C ILE A 287 6.12 7.93 33.75
N GLY A 288 6.35 8.56 32.60
CA GLY A 288 7.50 8.31 31.73
C GLY A 288 7.25 8.82 30.33
N SER A 289 8.04 8.35 29.38
CA SER A 289 7.85 8.59 27.96
C SER A 289 7.94 7.30 27.15
N ILE A 290 7.36 7.33 25.96
CA ILE A 290 7.43 6.23 24.99
C ILE A 290 7.87 6.76 23.62
N THR A 291 8.44 5.87 22.82
CA THR A 291 8.57 6.06 21.38
C THR A 291 7.79 4.94 20.70
N THR A 292 7.11 5.28 19.62
CA THR A 292 6.20 4.38 18.90
C THR A 292 6.51 4.40 17.41
N GLY A 293 6.05 3.38 16.69
CA GLY A 293 5.84 3.46 15.26
C GLY A 293 4.38 3.73 14.94
N GLU A 294 4.12 4.75 14.13
CA GLU A 294 2.76 5.12 13.69
C GLU A 294 2.43 4.60 12.31
N ASP A 295 1.22 4.08 12.16
CA ASP A 295 0.57 3.84 10.88
C ASP A 295 -0.63 4.78 10.78
N VAL A 296 -0.69 5.56 9.71
CA VAL A 296 -1.80 6.49 9.48
C VAL A 296 -2.54 6.06 8.23
N THR A 297 -3.84 5.85 8.39
CA THR A 297 -4.74 5.49 7.28
C THR A 297 -5.78 6.60 7.10
N SER A 298 -5.93 7.10 5.88
CA SER A 298 -7.07 7.89 5.47
C SER A 298 -7.99 7.02 4.62
N LEU A 299 -9.20 6.78 5.11
CA LEU A 299 -10.23 5.99 4.43
C LEU A 299 -11.43 6.88 4.15
N PHE A 300 -11.67 7.20 2.88
CA PHE A 300 -12.68 8.20 2.46
C PHE A 300 -12.53 9.56 3.17
N GLY A 301 -11.30 9.94 3.53
CA GLY A 301 -11.03 11.18 4.27
C GLY A 301 -11.24 11.10 5.78
N LEU A 302 -11.62 9.94 6.31
CA LEU A 302 -11.64 9.68 7.75
C LEU A 302 -10.26 9.18 8.17
N THR A 303 -9.68 9.80 9.19
CA THR A 303 -8.33 9.50 9.66
C THR A 303 -8.36 8.44 10.75
N ASN A 304 -7.50 7.44 10.58
CA ASN A 304 -7.16 6.43 11.56
C ASN A 304 -5.67 6.54 11.89
N THR A 305 -5.33 6.51 13.18
CA THR A 305 -3.94 6.42 13.62
C THR A 305 -3.77 5.24 14.54
N GLN A 306 -2.95 4.29 14.09
CA GLN A 306 -2.42 3.22 14.89
C GLN A 306 -1.03 3.61 15.36
N PHE A 307 -0.69 3.33 16.62
CA PHE A 307 0.69 3.40 17.08
C PHE A 307 1.05 2.18 17.92
N THR A 308 2.23 1.63 17.66
CA THR A 308 2.79 0.49 18.40
C THR A 308 3.92 0.98 19.29
N VAL A 309 3.89 0.62 20.58
CA VAL A 309 4.90 1.03 21.55
C VAL A 309 6.23 0.31 21.29
N ASP A 310 7.27 1.04 20.87
CA ASP A 310 8.59 0.45 20.61
C ASP A 310 9.45 0.45 21.87
N THR A 311 9.62 1.62 22.47
CA THR A 311 10.48 1.82 23.64
C THR A 311 9.76 2.57 24.73
N VAL A 312 10.11 2.25 25.97
CA VAL A 312 9.51 2.82 27.18
C VAL A 312 10.62 3.30 28.08
N THR A 313 10.55 4.58 28.49
CA THR A 313 11.49 5.20 29.42
C THR A 313 10.73 5.68 30.65
N PRO A 314 10.83 4.99 31.80
CA PRO A 314 10.19 5.43 33.02
C PRO A 314 10.74 6.76 33.54
N GLU A 315 9.85 7.61 34.06
CA GLU A 315 10.27 8.87 34.68
C GLU A 315 11.02 8.61 36.00
N ALA A 316 12.09 9.38 36.22
CA ALA A 316 12.99 9.16 37.35
C ALA A 316 12.32 9.53 38.68
N GLY A 317 12.34 8.59 39.63
CA GLY A 317 11.80 8.81 40.98
C GLY A 317 10.36 8.31 41.17
N ASN A 318 9.75 7.76 40.11
CA ASN A 318 8.48 7.06 40.21
C ASN A 318 8.58 5.76 41.00
N THR A 319 7.46 5.41 41.63
CA THR A 319 7.27 4.14 42.32
C THR A 319 7.15 3.00 41.31
N ALA A 320 7.35 1.77 41.78
CA ALA A 320 7.18 0.58 40.93
C ALA A 320 5.76 0.47 40.35
N ASP A 321 4.74 0.90 41.10
CA ASP A 321 3.35 0.87 40.66
C ASP A 321 3.07 1.92 39.58
N GLU A 322 3.68 3.11 39.68
CA GLU A 322 3.61 4.15 38.65
C GLU A 322 4.34 3.73 37.37
N THR A 323 5.52 3.12 37.50
CA THR A 323 6.24 2.55 36.35
C THR A 323 5.49 1.39 35.70
N ALA A 324 4.78 0.57 36.48
CA ALA A 324 3.98 -0.53 35.97
C ALA A 324 2.71 -0.07 35.23
N ALA A 325 2.32 1.20 35.36
CA ALA A 325 1.23 1.79 34.60
C ALA A 325 1.64 2.25 33.19
N LEU A 326 2.93 2.28 32.88
CA LEU A 326 3.39 2.56 31.52
C LEU A 326 2.91 1.45 30.57
N PRO A 327 2.56 1.80 29.32
CA PRO A 327 2.30 0.81 28.29
C PRO A 327 3.46 -0.18 28.17
N VAL A 328 3.15 -1.46 27.97
CA VAL A 328 4.16 -2.46 27.69
C VAL A 328 4.65 -2.27 26.25
N GLY A 329 5.93 -2.50 25.97
CA GLY A 329 6.41 -2.56 24.59
C GLY A 329 5.56 -3.53 23.77
N GLY A 330 5.28 -3.19 22.53
CA GLY A 330 4.41 -3.91 21.59
C GLY A 330 2.93 -3.66 21.78
N THR A 331 2.51 -2.90 22.79
CA THR A 331 1.11 -2.50 22.92
C THR A 331 0.72 -1.67 21.70
N VAL A 332 -0.39 -2.05 21.06
CA VAL A 332 -0.98 -1.33 19.95
C VAL A 332 -2.14 -0.49 20.47
N TYR A 333 -2.14 0.78 20.12
CA TYR A 333 -3.29 1.67 20.26
C TYR A 333 -3.71 2.08 18.86
N ASP A 334 -5.00 2.04 18.59
CA ASP A 334 -5.58 2.47 17.33
C ASP A 334 -6.81 3.34 17.62
N VAL A 335 -6.89 4.48 16.95
CA VAL A 335 -8.04 5.37 17.02
C VAL A 335 -8.53 5.69 15.61
N PHE A 336 -9.76 5.28 15.31
CA PHE A 336 -10.44 5.66 14.08
C PHE A 336 -11.44 6.79 14.34
N ASN A 337 -11.17 7.98 13.80
CA ASN A 337 -12.09 9.12 13.88
C ASN A 337 -13.14 9.05 12.77
N LEU A 338 -14.39 8.78 13.15
CA LEU A 338 -15.55 8.74 12.24
C LEU A 338 -16.26 10.10 12.16
N GLY A 339 -15.74 11.10 12.88
CA GLY A 339 -16.21 12.48 12.90
C GLY A 339 -17.40 12.70 13.83
N ASN A 340 -17.65 13.97 14.18
CA ASN A 340 -18.79 14.41 14.99
C ASN A 340 -18.90 13.74 16.39
N GLY A 341 -17.77 13.42 17.01
CA GLY A 341 -17.70 12.77 18.33
C GLY A 341 -17.96 11.26 18.29
N TRP A 342 -17.69 10.64 17.15
CA TRP A 342 -17.72 9.19 16.97
C TRP A 342 -16.29 8.71 16.71
N GLU A 343 -15.79 7.86 17.59
CA GLU A 343 -14.45 7.30 17.50
C GLU A 343 -14.49 5.81 17.81
N ASN A 344 -13.72 5.00 17.09
CA ASN A 344 -13.41 3.64 17.53
C ASN A 344 -12.03 3.65 18.16
N ILE A 345 -11.90 3.12 19.39
CA ILE A 345 -10.63 3.04 20.11
C ILE A 345 -10.34 1.58 20.35
N TYR A 346 -9.32 1.08 19.69
CA TYR A 346 -8.83 -0.28 19.85
C TYR A 346 -7.50 -0.25 20.60
N VAL A 347 -7.35 -1.12 21.59
CA VAL A 347 -6.11 -1.29 22.35
C VAL A 347 -5.83 -2.76 22.49
N ALA A 348 -4.59 -3.16 22.17
CA ALA A 348 -4.16 -4.54 22.31
C ALA A 348 -2.78 -4.65 22.93
N THR A 349 -2.64 -5.54 23.91
CA THR A 349 -1.36 -5.85 24.55
C THR A 349 -0.79 -7.14 23.97
N PRO A 350 0.53 -7.24 23.77
CA PRO A 350 1.13 -8.44 23.19
C PRO A 350 1.06 -9.63 24.15
N THR A 351 1.06 -10.82 23.58
CA THR A 351 1.26 -12.08 24.29
C THR A 351 2.75 -12.22 24.67
N ILE A 352 3.03 -12.43 25.96
CA ILE A 352 4.40 -12.55 26.47
C ILE A 352 4.56 -13.88 27.20
N GLY A 353 5.30 -14.81 26.57
CA GLY A 353 5.43 -16.18 27.05
C GLY A 353 4.05 -16.84 27.18
N ASP A 354 3.73 -17.36 28.38
CA ASP A 354 2.44 -17.97 28.66
C ASP A 354 1.33 -16.96 29.04
N THR A 355 1.65 -15.66 29.07
CA THR A 355 0.67 -14.61 29.41
C THR A 355 0.03 -14.09 28.14
N SER A 356 -1.21 -14.51 27.88
CA SER A 356 -1.99 -14.02 26.74
C SER A 356 -2.16 -12.51 26.80
N GLY A 357 -2.05 -11.90 25.62
CA GLY A 357 -2.43 -10.52 25.40
C GLY A 357 -3.90 -10.25 25.73
N THR A 358 -4.23 -8.97 25.80
CA THR A 358 -5.60 -8.49 26.02
C THR A 358 -5.99 -7.58 24.87
N VAL A 359 -7.25 -7.63 24.48
CA VAL A 359 -7.81 -6.78 23.43
C VAL A 359 -9.01 -6.06 24.03
N THR A 360 -9.04 -4.75 23.89
CA THR A 360 -10.20 -3.93 24.21
C THR A 360 -10.56 -3.08 23.01
N ASP A 361 -11.84 -3.03 22.69
CA ASP A 361 -12.36 -2.15 21.65
C ASP A 361 -13.53 -1.35 22.23
N THR A 362 -13.44 -0.03 22.15
CA THR A 362 -14.47 0.89 22.61
C THR A 362 -14.93 1.79 21.48
N PHE A 363 -16.20 1.67 21.12
CA PHE A 363 -16.86 2.62 20.23
C PHE A 363 -17.43 3.80 21.03
N VAL A 364 -16.76 4.93 20.93
CA VAL A 364 -17.14 6.20 21.54
C VAL A 364 -18.21 6.85 20.69
N THR A 365 -19.26 7.36 21.35
CA THR A 365 -20.34 8.07 20.70
C THR A 365 -20.76 9.29 21.52
N PRO A 366 -21.45 10.28 20.93
CA PRO A 366 -21.98 11.43 21.68
C PRO A 366 -23.01 11.04 22.76
N PHE A 367 -23.50 9.80 22.75
CA PHE A 367 -24.52 9.31 23.68
C PHE A 367 -23.96 8.35 24.74
N GLY A 368 -22.67 8.07 24.70
CA GLY A 368 -21.97 7.15 25.59
C GLY A 368 -21.22 6.05 24.84
N ASN A 369 -20.29 5.41 25.54
CA ASN A 369 -19.37 4.45 24.97
C ASN A 369 -19.97 3.04 24.94
N MET A 370 -19.65 2.27 23.91
CA MET A 370 -20.01 0.87 23.75
C MET A 370 -18.74 0.02 23.72
N ASP A 371 -18.75 -1.07 24.47
CA ASP A 371 -17.68 -2.06 24.47
C ASP A 371 -17.89 -3.08 23.34
N LEU A 372 -16.97 -3.11 22.38
CA LEU A 372 -16.93 -4.02 21.24
C LEU A 372 -15.85 -5.11 21.42
N SER A 373 -15.20 -5.21 22.57
CA SER A 373 -14.09 -6.14 22.81
C SER A 373 -14.46 -7.60 22.53
N ALA A 374 -15.72 -7.98 22.76
CA ALA A 374 -16.19 -9.33 22.45
C ALA A 374 -16.29 -9.64 20.95
N LEU A 375 -16.44 -8.61 20.10
CA LEU A 375 -16.48 -8.75 18.65
C LEU A 375 -15.08 -8.97 18.09
N PHE A 376 -14.08 -8.29 18.65
CA PHE A 376 -12.71 -8.26 18.13
C PHE A 376 -11.68 -8.99 18.99
N GLY A 377 -12.08 -9.63 20.09
CA GLY A 377 -11.15 -10.30 21.01
C GLY A 377 -10.36 -11.47 20.43
N GLY A 378 -10.71 -11.94 19.22
CA GLY A 378 -9.93 -12.91 18.45
C GLY A 378 -8.87 -12.29 17.55
N ILE A 379 -8.82 -10.96 17.45
CA ILE A 379 -7.87 -10.19 16.64
C ILE A 379 -6.97 -9.47 17.63
N ASN A 380 -5.73 -9.94 17.79
CA ASN A 380 -4.74 -9.24 18.60
C ASN A 380 -3.67 -8.64 17.68
N ALA A 381 -3.86 -7.40 17.26
CA ALA A 381 -2.89 -6.67 16.41
C ALA A 381 -1.51 -6.46 17.06
N ALA A 382 -1.36 -6.66 18.36
CA ALA A 382 -0.07 -6.62 19.05
C ALA A 382 0.70 -7.96 18.93
N ASP A 383 0.03 -9.04 18.52
CA ASP A 383 0.67 -10.31 18.21
C ASP A 383 1.05 -10.37 16.72
N ALA A 384 2.06 -11.17 16.39
CA ALA A 384 2.41 -11.42 15.01
C ALA A 384 1.26 -12.12 14.26
N LEU A 385 1.12 -11.82 12.98
CA LEU A 385 0.19 -12.48 12.08
C LEU A 385 0.63 -13.94 11.88
N ASP A 386 -0.33 -14.85 11.92
CA ASP A 386 -0.14 -16.28 11.69
C ASP A 386 -0.53 -16.64 10.24
N PRO A 387 0.43 -16.95 9.35
CA PRO A 387 0.12 -17.38 7.99
C PRO A 387 -0.70 -18.69 7.96
N GLY A 388 -0.59 -19.52 9.00
CA GLY A 388 -1.31 -20.80 9.08
C GLY A 388 -2.82 -20.63 9.21
N ALA A 389 -3.30 -19.51 9.73
CA ALA A 389 -4.72 -19.26 9.97
C ALA A 389 -5.57 -19.34 8.69
N ALA A 390 -5.01 -18.92 7.55
CA ALA A 390 -5.68 -18.98 6.25
C ALA A 390 -5.91 -20.43 5.76
N PHE A 391 -5.02 -21.37 6.13
CA PHE A 391 -5.03 -22.74 5.60
C PHE A 391 -5.81 -23.75 6.46
N THR A 392 -6.46 -23.31 7.54
CA THR A 392 -7.18 -24.21 8.47
C THR A 392 -8.26 -25.07 7.81
N GLY A 393 -8.90 -24.58 6.74
CA GLY A 393 -9.86 -25.34 5.92
C GLY A 393 -9.24 -26.31 4.91
N LEU A 394 -7.92 -26.26 4.72
CA LEU A 394 -7.16 -26.96 3.68
C LEU A 394 -6.15 -27.97 4.24
N LEU A 395 -6.15 -28.20 5.55
CA LEU A 395 -5.22 -29.14 6.20
C LEU A 395 -5.31 -30.55 5.59
N ALA A 396 -4.15 -31.14 5.35
CA ALA A 396 -4.04 -32.49 4.86
C ALA A 396 -4.30 -33.49 6.01
N ASP A 397 -5.26 -34.39 5.83
CA ASP A 397 -5.56 -35.46 6.81
C ASP A 397 -4.65 -36.67 6.54
N ASP A 398 -3.35 -36.51 6.82
CA ASP A 398 -2.35 -37.58 6.75
C ASP A 398 -1.38 -37.51 7.94
N THR A 399 -1.30 -38.59 8.72
CA THR A 399 -0.43 -38.67 9.91
C THR A 399 1.06 -38.76 9.60
N ASP A 400 1.42 -39.01 8.33
CA ASP A 400 2.80 -39.06 7.89
C ASP A 400 3.34 -37.67 7.46
N LEU A 401 2.48 -36.64 7.42
CA LEU A 401 2.83 -35.24 7.14
C LEU A 401 2.89 -34.40 8.43
N GLY A 402 3.44 -33.17 8.34
CA GLY A 402 3.36 -32.19 9.43
C GLY A 402 1.91 -31.83 9.80
N ASP A 403 1.68 -31.43 11.06
CA ASP A 403 0.37 -31.03 11.58
C ASP A 403 -0.18 -29.78 10.85
N HIS A 404 0.70 -28.96 10.27
CA HIS A 404 0.38 -27.77 9.49
C HIS A 404 0.41 -27.99 7.97
N ALA A 405 0.54 -29.22 7.49
CA ALA A 405 0.53 -29.51 6.05
C ALA A 405 -0.85 -29.23 5.43
N PHE A 406 -0.89 -28.63 4.24
CA PHE A 406 -2.14 -28.25 3.56
C PHE A 406 -2.10 -28.55 2.06
N ALA A 407 -3.26 -28.88 1.49
CA ALA A 407 -3.40 -29.22 0.07
C ALA A 407 -3.84 -28.01 -0.76
N LEU A 408 -3.08 -27.67 -1.81
CA LEU A 408 -3.34 -26.51 -2.65
C LEU A 408 -2.80 -26.73 -4.08
N GLY A 409 -3.57 -26.37 -5.11
CA GLY A 409 -3.10 -26.40 -6.50
C GLY A 409 -2.67 -27.79 -7.03
N GLY A 410 -3.13 -28.88 -6.39
CA GLY A 410 -2.71 -30.25 -6.74
C GLY A 410 -1.44 -30.74 -6.02
N PHE A 411 -0.87 -29.91 -5.15
CA PHE A 411 0.25 -30.22 -4.27
C PHE A 411 -0.19 -30.25 -2.81
N ILE A 412 0.67 -30.79 -1.95
CA ILE A 412 0.58 -30.64 -0.50
C ILE A 412 1.84 -29.91 -0.04
N PHE A 413 1.66 -28.82 0.71
CA PHE A 413 2.74 -28.00 1.25
C PHE A 413 2.85 -28.23 2.74
N ASP A 414 4.04 -28.57 3.22
CA ASP A 414 4.33 -28.80 4.63
C ASP A 414 5.34 -27.74 5.12
N PRO A 415 4.91 -26.76 5.91
CA PRO A 415 5.72 -25.61 6.30
C PRO A 415 6.74 -25.96 7.38
N SER A 416 7.95 -25.40 7.24
CA SER A 416 8.95 -25.42 8.30
C SER A 416 9.52 -24.03 8.55
N THR A 417 9.64 -23.66 9.82
CA THR A 417 10.23 -22.38 10.24
C THR A 417 11.67 -22.23 9.75
N ASN A 418 12.11 -20.99 9.57
CA ASN A 418 13.48 -20.66 9.17
C ASN A 418 14.46 -20.68 10.35
N ALA A 419 14.01 -21.11 11.54
CA ALA A 419 14.83 -21.20 12.74
C ALA A 419 15.94 -22.25 12.58
N SER A 420 16.96 -22.19 13.46
CA SER A 420 18.00 -23.22 13.53
C SER A 420 18.02 -23.86 14.92
N PRO A 421 17.60 -25.14 15.05
CA PRO A 421 17.09 -26.02 14.00
C PRO A 421 15.68 -25.61 13.51
N ALA A 422 15.34 -25.93 12.27
CA ALA A 422 14.01 -25.71 11.73
C ALA A 422 13.01 -26.59 12.49
N THR A 423 11.90 -26.00 12.90
CA THR A 423 10.74 -26.70 13.46
C THR A 423 9.59 -26.67 12.46
N GLU A 424 8.71 -27.66 12.57
CA GLU A 424 7.45 -27.69 11.83
C GLU A 424 6.58 -26.46 12.15
N GLY A 425 5.83 -25.99 11.15
CA GLY A 425 4.96 -24.81 11.25
C GLY A 425 5.43 -23.60 10.44
N PHE A 426 4.63 -22.53 10.53
CA PHE A 426 4.84 -21.28 9.82
C PHE A 426 5.75 -20.30 10.59
N ASN A 427 6.50 -19.48 9.86
CA ASN A 427 7.16 -18.32 10.45
C ASN A 427 6.10 -17.26 10.82
N PRO A 428 6.14 -16.69 12.04
CA PRO A 428 5.28 -15.56 12.38
C PRO A 428 5.63 -14.35 11.51
N ILE A 429 4.61 -13.56 11.14
CA ILE A 429 4.77 -12.39 10.26
C ILE A 429 4.41 -11.12 11.01
N HIS A 430 5.30 -10.14 10.97
CA HIS A 430 5.07 -8.86 11.64
C HIS A 430 4.25 -7.93 10.75
N SER A 431 3.41 -7.10 11.38
CA SER A 431 2.64 -6.05 10.72
C SER A 431 3.57 -5.03 10.07
N LEU A 432 3.48 -4.90 8.75
CA LEU A 432 4.06 -3.82 7.97
C LEU A 432 3.22 -2.54 8.13
N LEU A 433 1.90 -2.64 8.03
CA LEU A 433 0.93 -1.53 8.12
C LEU A 433 -0.36 -2.01 8.78
N GLY A 434 -0.93 -1.23 9.71
CA GLY A 434 -2.22 -1.54 10.31
C GLY A 434 -3.20 -0.38 10.49
N ALA A 435 -4.46 -0.76 10.56
CA ALA A 435 -5.62 0.02 11.01
C ALA A 435 -6.53 -0.95 11.77
N ALA A 436 -6.10 -1.34 12.96
CA ALA A 436 -6.77 -2.35 13.77
C ALA A 436 -8.16 -1.86 14.25
N PRO A 437 -9.14 -2.76 14.43
CA PRO A 437 -9.14 -4.20 14.13
C PRO A 437 -9.49 -4.52 12.66
N PHE A 438 -9.58 -3.52 11.79
CA PHE A 438 -10.16 -3.66 10.45
C PHE A 438 -9.18 -4.23 9.44
N LEU A 439 -7.94 -3.75 9.47
CA LEU A 439 -6.91 -4.10 8.52
C LEU A 439 -5.58 -4.26 9.25
N ASN A 440 -4.92 -5.39 9.06
CA ASN A 440 -3.53 -5.55 9.44
C ASN A 440 -2.84 -6.27 8.29
N ILE A 441 -1.72 -5.72 7.83
CA ILE A 441 -0.98 -6.19 6.67
C ILE A 441 0.45 -6.45 7.12
N GLY A 442 0.96 -7.66 6.90
CA GLY A 442 2.35 -8.03 7.13
C GLY A 442 2.97 -8.73 5.93
N GLY A 443 4.30 -8.89 5.99
CA GLY A 443 5.11 -9.37 4.88
C GLY A 443 5.40 -8.27 3.87
N GLY A 444 5.80 -8.68 2.67
CA GLY A 444 5.90 -7.84 1.49
C GLY A 444 7.22 -8.04 0.76
N THR A 445 7.38 -7.32 -0.34
CA THR A 445 8.65 -7.25 -1.06
C THR A 445 9.03 -5.80 -1.29
N VAL A 446 10.23 -5.41 -0.85
CA VAL A 446 10.76 -4.05 -1.08
C VAL A 446 11.75 -4.10 -2.23
N SER A 447 11.46 -3.37 -3.31
CA SER A 447 12.40 -3.18 -4.41
C SER A 447 13.32 -1.99 -4.11
N LEU A 448 14.60 -2.27 -3.85
CA LEU A 448 15.62 -1.27 -3.55
C LEU A 448 16.72 -1.31 -4.60
N LEU A 449 16.92 -0.20 -5.33
CA LEU A 449 17.99 -0.04 -6.33
C LEU A 449 18.03 -1.16 -7.39
N GLY A 450 16.85 -1.68 -7.77
CA GLY A 450 16.71 -2.78 -8.73
C GLY A 450 16.94 -4.17 -8.15
N SER A 451 17.03 -4.31 -6.83
CA SER A 451 17.00 -5.61 -6.13
C SER A 451 15.71 -5.74 -5.32
N SER A 452 14.97 -6.81 -5.56
CA SER A 452 13.81 -7.21 -4.78
C SER A 452 14.27 -7.91 -3.50
N LEU A 453 13.86 -7.40 -2.35
CA LEU A 453 14.13 -7.97 -1.04
C LEU A 453 12.80 -8.41 -0.41
N PRO A 454 12.52 -9.72 -0.30
CA PRO A 454 11.38 -10.19 0.47
C PRO A 454 11.59 -9.82 1.94
N ILE A 455 10.55 -9.27 2.57
CA ILE A 455 10.55 -8.95 4.00
C ILE A 455 10.56 -10.25 4.81
N ASP A 456 9.75 -11.23 4.38
CA ASP A 456 9.64 -12.54 5.01
C ASP A 456 9.71 -13.69 3.99
N THR A 457 10.19 -14.84 4.45
CA THR A 457 10.30 -16.05 3.63
C THR A 457 9.80 -17.27 4.38
N GLN A 458 9.36 -18.29 3.65
CA GLN A 458 8.91 -19.56 4.24
C GLN A 458 9.43 -20.73 3.42
N ASN A 459 9.93 -21.74 4.13
CA ASN A 459 10.32 -23.00 3.52
C ASN A 459 9.16 -23.99 3.60
N PHE A 460 8.99 -24.76 2.53
CA PHE A 460 8.03 -25.85 2.46
C PHE A 460 8.69 -27.11 1.89
N THR A 461 8.35 -28.25 2.47
CA THR A 461 8.45 -29.53 1.76
C THR A 461 7.17 -29.70 0.94
N VAL A 462 7.30 -30.10 -0.31
CA VAL A 462 6.19 -30.24 -1.26
C VAL A 462 6.01 -31.70 -1.61
N TYR A 463 4.77 -32.16 -1.53
CA TYR A 463 4.37 -33.52 -1.90
C TYR A 463 3.36 -33.48 -3.04
N ASP A 464 3.32 -34.56 -3.82
CA ASP A 464 2.26 -34.77 -4.79
C ASP A 464 0.96 -35.25 -4.11
N SER A 465 -0.11 -35.36 -4.91
CA SER A 465 -1.41 -35.88 -4.44
C SER A 465 -1.40 -37.31 -3.89
N SER A 466 -0.31 -38.06 -4.05
CA SER A 466 -0.13 -39.39 -3.48
C SER A 466 0.61 -39.39 -2.14
N GLY A 467 1.07 -38.22 -1.69
CA GLY A 467 1.88 -38.04 -0.47
C GLY A 467 3.37 -38.28 -0.68
N ALA A 468 3.85 -38.38 -1.93
CA ALA A 468 5.28 -38.54 -2.20
C ALA A 468 5.97 -37.17 -2.27
N GLU A 469 7.11 -37.02 -1.59
CA GLU A 469 7.92 -35.79 -1.64
C GLU A 469 8.42 -35.56 -3.08
N VAL A 470 8.14 -34.37 -3.62
CA VAL A 470 8.55 -33.98 -4.97
C VAL A 470 9.55 -32.84 -4.99
N ALA A 471 9.55 -31.96 -3.98
CA ALA A 471 10.47 -30.84 -3.90
C ALA A 471 10.57 -30.25 -2.49
N THR A 472 11.59 -29.42 -2.28
CA THR A 472 11.58 -28.36 -1.27
C THR A 472 11.51 -27.02 -1.99
N ILE A 473 10.70 -26.09 -1.50
CA ILE A 473 10.63 -24.73 -2.01
C ILE A 473 10.96 -23.71 -0.92
N THR A 474 11.55 -22.60 -1.32
CA THR A 474 11.52 -21.37 -0.54
C THR A 474 10.56 -20.43 -1.24
N SER A 475 9.60 -19.93 -0.48
CA SER A 475 8.69 -18.90 -0.93
C SER A 475 9.10 -17.55 -0.37
N ASN A 476 8.77 -16.51 -1.13
CA ASN A 476 8.57 -15.20 -0.54
C ASN A 476 7.18 -15.26 0.09
N LEU A 477 7.11 -15.10 1.41
CA LEU A 477 5.83 -14.89 2.08
C LEU A 477 5.47 -13.46 1.77
N ASN A 478 4.80 -13.32 0.64
CA ASN A 478 4.51 -12.01 0.12
C ASN A 478 3.61 -11.33 1.12
N ASN A 479 2.47 -11.89 1.53
CA ASN A 479 1.60 -11.15 2.44
C ASN A 479 0.79 -12.04 3.35
N VAL A 480 0.67 -11.62 4.59
CA VAL A 480 -0.38 -12.08 5.49
C VAL A 480 -1.22 -10.88 5.83
N SER A 481 -2.53 -10.99 5.68
CA SER A 481 -3.41 -9.90 6.10
C SER A 481 -4.55 -10.42 6.96
N ASN A 482 -5.02 -9.54 7.83
CA ASN A 482 -6.24 -9.73 8.58
C ASN A 482 -7.21 -8.63 8.17
N LEU A 483 -8.30 -9.00 7.52
CA LEU A 483 -9.37 -8.10 7.11
C LEU A 483 -10.64 -8.45 7.90
N PHE A 484 -11.01 -7.60 8.85
CA PHE A 484 -12.15 -7.82 9.76
C PHE A 484 -12.14 -9.17 10.51
N GLY A 485 -10.96 -9.67 10.87
CA GLY A 485 -10.79 -10.97 11.54
C GLY A 485 -10.66 -12.15 10.57
N LEU A 486 -10.76 -11.92 9.27
CA LEU A 486 -10.58 -12.94 8.24
C LEU A 486 -9.11 -12.97 7.82
N ALA A 487 -8.50 -14.14 7.89
CA ALA A 487 -7.10 -14.34 7.56
C ALA A 487 -6.92 -14.54 6.05
N ASN A 488 -5.97 -13.82 5.48
CA ASN A 488 -5.45 -14.02 4.15
C ASN A 488 -3.98 -14.44 4.21
N THR A 489 -3.55 -15.37 3.38
CA THR A 489 -2.13 -15.65 3.22
C THR A 489 -1.78 -15.87 1.76
N GLU A 490 -0.82 -15.09 1.30
CA GLU A 490 -0.22 -15.19 -0.01
C GLU A 490 1.26 -15.59 0.11
N PHE A 491 1.68 -16.52 -0.75
CA PHE A 491 3.09 -16.77 -1.00
C PHE A 491 3.39 -16.93 -2.49
N THR A 492 4.58 -16.48 -2.90
CA THR A 492 5.13 -16.74 -4.24
C THR A 492 6.25 -17.76 -4.16
N VAL A 493 6.22 -18.76 -5.05
CA VAL A 493 7.32 -19.72 -5.21
C VAL A 493 8.56 -19.00 -5.72
N ALA A 494 9.53 -18.74 -4.84
CA ALA A 494 10.76 -18.03 -5.21
C ALA A 494 11.84 -18.99 -5.74
N THR A 495 12.00 -20.14 -5.11
CA THR A 495 12.96 -21.17 -5.54
C THR A 495 12.39 -22.57 -5.37
N VAL A 496 12.85 -23.50 -6.21
CA VAL A 496 12.44 -24.90 -6.18
C VAL A 496 13.68 -25.78 -6.24
N THR A 497 13.77 -26.73 -5.30
CA THR A 497 14.78 -27.78 -5.28
C THR A 497 14.08 -29.13 -5.44
N SER A 498 14.26 -29.75 -6.61
CA SER A 498 13.62 -31.03 -6.96
C SER A 498 14.11 -32.19 -6.08
N ALA A 499 13.19 -33.07 -5.69
CA ALA A 499 13.52 -34.36 -5.10
C ALA A 499 14.22 -35.27 -6.14
N THR A 500 14.98 -36.25 -5.65
CA THR A 500 15.79 -37.09 -6.54
C THR A 500 14.91 -37.94 -7.47
N GLY A 501 14.97 -37.65 -8.77
CA GLY A 501 14.28 -38.43 -9.79
C GLY A 501 12.99 -37.79 -10.32
N GLU A 502 12.59 -36.64 -9.78
CA GLU A 502 11.42 -35.90 -10.24
C GLU A 502 11.71 -35.07 -11.50
N ALA A 503 10.70 -35.00 -12.38
CA ALA A 503 10.75 -34.20 -13.59
C ALA A 503 10.22 -32.79 -13.33
N ASP A 504 10.79 -31.77 -13.95
CA ASP A 504 10.40 -30.35 -13.77
C ASP A 504 8.90 -30.09 -13.98
N ALA A 505 8.24 -30.85 -14.86
CA ALA A 505 6.81 -30.72 -15.13
C ALA A 505 5.90 -31.15 -13.95
N ASN A 506 6.46 -31.85 -12.96
CA ASN A 506 5.75 -32.28 -11.74
C ASN A 506 6.01 -31.33 -10.56
N LEU A 507 6.74 -30.24 -10.76
CA LEU A 507 7.13 -29.33 -9.69
C LEU A 507 6.29 -28.05 -9.72
N PRO A 508 6.10 -27.37 -8.59
CA PRO A 508 5.57 -26.01 -8.59
C PRO A 508 6.39 -25.09 -9.50
N THR A 509 5.73 -24.24 -10.28
CA THR A 509 6.42 -23.30 -11.18
C THR A 509 6.93 -22.09 -10.39
N VAL A 510 8.20 -21.70 -10.59
CA VAL A 510 8.77 -20.49 -9.99
C VAL A 510 7.99 -19.25 -10.45
N GLY A 511 7.71 -18.35 -9.50
CA GLY A 511 6.89 -17.16 -9.69
C GLY A 511 5.38 -17.42 -9.56
N THR A 512 4.93 -18.66 -9.36
CA THR A 512 3.51 -18.94 -9.08
C THR A 512 3.11 -18.32 -7.76
N VAL A 513 2.02 -17.55 -7.78
CA VAL A 513 1.38 -16.96 -6.61
C VAL A 513 0.26 -17.89 -6.16
N TYR A 514 0.25 -18.18 -4.87
CA TYR A 514 -0.83 -18.87 -4.18
C TYR A 514 -1.37 -17.93 -3.11
N ASP A 515 -2.67 -17.67 -3.15
CA ASP A 515 -3.38 -16.85 -2.17
C ASP A 515 -4.60 -17.61 -1.66
N VAL A 516 -4.79 -17.59 -0.34
CA VAL A 516 -5.96 -18.17 0.32
C VAL A 516 -6.56 -17.14 1.26
N PHE A 517 -7.77 -16.71 0.96
CA PHE A 517 -8.59 -15.88 1.83
C PHE A 517 -9.62 -16.75 2.56
N ASN A 518 -9.47 -16.87 3.88
CA ASN A 518 -10.32 -17.71 4.72
C ASN A 518 -11.46 -16.89 5.34
N LEU A 519 -12.69 -17.14 4.88
CA LEU A 519 -13.91 -16.51 5.41
C LEU A 519 -14.51 -17.28 6.60
N GLY A 520 -13.89 -18.41 6.97
CA GLY A 520 -14.30 -19.28 8.05
C GLY A 520 -15.46 -20.22 7.71
N ASN A 521 -15.67 -21.23 8.56
CA ASN A 521 -16.76 -22.21 8.44
C ASN A 521 -16.78 -22.97 7.09
N GLY A 522 -15.61 -23.24 6.51
CA GLY A 522 -15.46 -23.95 5.23
C GLY A 522 -15.78 -23.09 4.01
N TRP A 523 -15.60 -21.77 4.14
CA TRP A 523 -15.66 -20.82 3.03
C TRP A 523 -14.27 -20.22 2.84
N GLU A 524 -13.71 -20.44 1.66
CA GLU A 524 -12.38 -19.97 1.31
C GLU A 524 -12.41 -19.44 -0.13
N ASN A 525 -11.67 -18.38 -0.40
CA ASN A 525 -11.33 -18.01 -1.77
C ASN A 525 -9.87 -18.42 -2.02
N ILE A 526 -9.67 -19.21 -3.06
CA ILE A 526 -8.36 -19.74 -3.43
C ILE A 526 -7.99 -19.16 -4.79
N TYR A 527 -6.96 -18.35 -4.80
CA TYR A 527 -6.43 -17.73 -6.00
C TYR A 527 -5.04 -18.29 -6.31
N ILE A 528 -4.83 -18.76 -7.55
CA ILE A 528 -3.57 -19.31 -8.03
C ILE A 528 -3.25 -18.64 -9.36
N ALA A 529 -2.10 -17.97 -9.43
CA ALA A 529 -1.63 -17.33 -10.65
C ALA A 529 -0.26 -17.86 -11.05
N THR A 530 -0.17 -18.40 -12.26
CA THR A 530 1.08 -18.89 -12.84
C THR A 530 1.62 -17.82 -13.80
N PRO A 531 2.92 -17.47 -13.71
CA PRO A 531 3.51 -16.46 -14.59
C PRO A 531 3.63 -16.97 -16.04
N GLY A 532 3.70 -16.04 -17.00
CA GLY A 532 3.97 -16.34 -18.41
C GLY A 532 3.11 -15.53 -19.39
N ALA A 533 3.48 -15.57 -20.67
CA ALA A 533 2.74 -14.88 -21.75
C ALA A 533 1.30 -15.42 -21.92
N ASP A 534 1.09 -16.70 -21.60
CA ASP A 534 -0.22 -17.35 -21.48
C ASP A 534 -0.50 -17.70 -20.00
N GLY A 535 -0.02 -16.88 -19.07
CA GLY A 535 -0.14 -17.13 -17.63
C GLY A 535 -1.57 -17.47 -17.24
N THR A 536 -1.73 -18.45 -16.36
CA THR A 536 -3.05 -18.96 -15.99
C THR A 536 -3.45 -18.41 -14.64
N VAL A 537 -4.66 -17.86 -14.57
CA VAL A 537 -5.31 -17.50 -13.31
C VAL A 537 -6.38 -18.54 -13.03
N ILE A 538 -6.34 -19.11 -11.83
CA ILE A 538 -7.37 -19.97 -11.29
C ILE A 538 -7.88 -19.29 -10.04
N ASP A 539 -9.15 -18.94 -10.02
CA ASP A 539 -9.81 -18.44 -8.81
C ASP A 539 -10.98 -19.37 -8.48
N THR A 540 -10.95 -19.94 -7.28
CA THR A 540 -11.97 -20.87 -6.79
C THR A 540 -12.52 -20.39 -5.47
N PHE A 541 -13.82 -20.10 -5.44
CA PHE A 541 -14.56 -19.90 -4.20
C PHE A 541 -15.07 -21.24 -3.68
N VAL A 542 -14.40 -21.74 -2.64
CA VAL A 542 -14.73 -22.96 -1.90
C VAL A 542 -15.90 -22.68 -0.97
N THR A 543 -16.87 -23.58 -0.97
CA THR A 543 -18.03 -23.49 -0.08
C THR A 543 -18.36 -24.88 0.48
N PRO A 544 -19.10 -24.97 1.61
CA PRO A 544 -19.54 -26.27 2.15
C PRO A 544 -20.47 -27.06 1.22
N PHE A 545 -20.98 -26.44 0.15
CA PHE A 545 -21.93 -27.03 -0.79
C PHE A 545 -21.32 -27.32 -2.17
N GLY A 546 -20.03 -27.04 -2.35
CA GLY A 546 -19.29 -27.21 -3.60
C GLY A 546 -18.59 -25.93 -4.05
N ASN A 547 -17.61 -26.11 -4.93
CA ASN A 547 -16.72 -25.03 -5.35
C ASN A 547 -17.30 -24.28 -6.56
N ILE A 548 -17.04 -22.97 -6.60
CA ILE A 548 -17.43 -22.07 -7.68
C ILE A 548 -16.16 -21.55 -8.34
N ASP A 549 -16.05 -21.70 -9.66
CA ASP A 549 -14.96 -21.16 -10.46
C ASP A 549 -15.22 -19.68 -10.77
N LEU A 550 -14.33 -18.81 -10.31
CA LEU A 550 -14.33 -17.37 -10.50
C LEU A 550 -13.23 -16.90 -11.47
N SER A 551 -12.46 -17.82 -12.07
CA SER A 551 -11.28 -17.50 -12.90
C SER A 551 -11.60 -16.53 -14.04
N ALA A 552 -12.80 -16.64 -14.63
CA ALA A 552 -13.25 -15.75 -15.72
C ALA A 552 -13.54 -14.30 -15.27
N LEU A 553 -13.67 -14.04 -13.97
CA LEU A 553 -13.86 -12.69 -13.43
C LEU A 553 -12.52 -11.92 -13.35
N PHE A 554 -11.42 -12.64 -13.22
CA PHE A 554 -10.08 -12.09 -13.00
C PHE A 554 -9.09 -12.48 -14.11
N ASP A 555 -9.58 -12.85 -15.29
CA ASP A 555 -8.73 -13.25 -16.43
C ASP A 555 -7.84 -12.11 -16.92
N SER A 556 -8.23 -10.86 -16.67
CA SER A 556 -7.48 -9.66 -16.99
C SER A 556 -6.39 -9.31 -15.99
N PHE A 557 -6.35 -9.95 -14.82
CA PHE A 557 -5.39 -9.62 -13.76
C PHE A 557 -4.61 -10.87 -13.34
N ASN A 558 -3.28 -10.83 -13.50
CA ASN A 558 -2.40 -11.91 -13.09
C ASN A 558 -1.38 -11.40 -12.07
N ALA A 559 -1.64 -11.64 -10.79
CA ALA A 559 -0.77 -11.26 -9.68
C ALA A 559 0.66 -11.83 -9.75
N ALA A 560 0.93 -12.85 -10.57
CA ALA A 560 2.28 -13.36 -10.79
C ALA A 560 3.11 -12.46 -11.73
N ASN A 561 2.48 -11.50 -12.40
CA ASN A 561 3.15 -10.49 -13.21
C ASN A 561 3.28 -9.18 -12.40
N PRO A 562 4.33 -8.37 -12.65
CA PRO A 562 4.40 -7.02 -12.12
C PRO A 562 3.20 -6.18 -12.56
N LEU A 563 2.84 -5.18 -11.76
CA LEU A 563 1.76 -4.25 -12.08
C LEU A 563 2.16 -3.38 -13.27
N ASP A 564 1.25 -3.20 -14.22
CA ASP A 564 1.43 -2.26 -15.32
C ASP A 564 0.63 -0.98 -15.04
N PRO A 565 1.30 0.15 -14.73
CA PRO A 565 0.61 1.42 -14.51
C PRO A 565 -0.19 1.90 -15.73
N GLY A 566 0.13 1.43 -16.94
CA GLY A 566 -0.60 1.78 -18.16
C GLY A 566 -2.05 1.30 -18.19
N GLU A 567 -2.37 0.22 -17.48
CA GLU A 567 -3.72 -0.36 -17.48
C GLU A 567 -4.79 0.60 -16.94
N ALA A 568 -4.42 1.46 -15.99
CA ALA A 568 -5.30 2.46 -15.43
C ALA A 568 -5.72 3.53 -16.46
N PHE A 569 -4.84 3.85 -17.42
CA PHE A 569 -5.08 4.88 -18.43
C PHE A 569 -5.66 4.35 -19.73
N ALA A 570 -5.68 3.02 -19.91
CA ALA A 570 -6.13 2.38 -21.14
C ALA A 570 -7.54 2.84 -21.55
N GLY A 571 -7.63 3.60 -22.64
CA GLY A 571 -8.89 4.10 -23.23
C GLY A 571 -9.36 5.49 -22.76
N LEU A 572 -8.66 6.13 -21.82
CA LEU A 572 -9.05 7.43 -21.25
C LEU A 572 -9.19 8.53 -22.32
N ASP A 573 -8.20 8.67 -23.21
CA ASP A 573 -8.18 9.72 -24.25
C ASP A 573 -9.19 9.47 -25.40
N GLY A 574 -9.62 8.21 -25.59
CA GLY A 574 -10.65 7.86 -26.56
C GLY A 574 -12.01 8.49 -26.23
N LEU A 575 -12.27 8.79 -24.96
CA LEU A 575 -13.55 9.33 -24.48
C LEU A 575 -13.63 10.84 -24.58
N ALA A 576 -12.53 11.55 -24.31
CA ALA A 576 -12.47 13.01 -24.50
C ALA A 576 -12.80 13.40 -25.96
N ALA A 577 -12.33 12.59 -26.92
CA ALA A 577 -12.67 12.75 -28.33
C ALA A 577 -14.16 12.43 -28.63
N ALA A 578 -14.72 11.38 -28.03
CA ALA A 578 -16.10 10.95 -28.27
C ALA A 578 -17.16 11.92 -27.69
N VAL A 579 -16.93 12.48 -26.50
CA VAL A 579 -17.83 13.47 -25.87
C VAL A 579 -17.88 14.78 -26.68
N SER A 580 -16.77 15.17 -27.31
CA SER A 580 -16.75 16.33 -28.22
C SER A 580 -17.51 16.10 -29.54
N ALA A 581 -17.72 14.84 -29.92
CA ALA A 581 -18.42 14.45 -31.14
C ALA A 581 -19.92 14.17 -30.93
N MET A 582 -20.37 14.02 -29.69
CA MET A 582 -21.79 13.92 -29.38
C MET A 582 -22.42 15.32 -29.46
N ASP A 583 -23.11 15.61 -30.57
CA ASP A 583 -24.07 16.71 -30.61
C ASP A 583 -25.15 16.42 -29.54
N PRO A 584 -25.25 17.21 -28.45
CA PRO A 584 -26.26 16.98 -27.42
C PRO A 584 -27.70 17.11 -27.95
N LEU A 585 -27.87 17.63 -29.18
CA LEU A 585 -29.13 17.72 -29.89
C LEU A 585 -29.38 16.55 -30.86
N ALA A 586 -28.41 15.66 -31.10
CA ALA A 586 -28.61 14.48 -31.95
C ALA A 586 -29.66 13.52 -31.36
N PHE A 587 -29.83 13.50 -30.03
CA PHE A 587 -30.93 12.78 -29.36
C PHE A 587 -32.32 13.41 -29.64
N LEU A 588 -32.37 14.68 -30.03
CA LEU A 588 -33.63 15.38 -30.35
C LEU A 588 -34.07 15.21 -31.81
N GLY A 589 -33.29 14.52 -32.65
CA GLY A 589 -33.74 14.06 -33.97
C GLY A 589 -34.22 15.15 -34.95
N PHE A 590 -33.53 16.31 -34.98
CA PHE A 590 -33.79 17.37 -35.97
C PHE A 590 -32.70 17.46 -37.04
#